data_AF-A0A842NMT9-F1
#
_entry.id   AF-A0A842NMT9-F1
#
_cell.length_a   1.000
_cell.length_b   1.000
_cell.length_c   1.000
_cell.angle_alpha   90.00
_cell.angle_beta   90.00
_cell.angle_gamma   90.00
#
_symmetry.space_group_name_H-M   'P 1'
#
loop_
_entity.id
_entity.type
_entity.pdbx_description
1 polymer ?
#
loop_
_entity_poly.entity_id
_entity_poly.type
_entity_poly.pdbx_seq_one_letter_code
_entity_poly.pdbx_strand_id
1 'polypeptide(L)' 'MTVLASTKIGQNFRVTLPQEVRDLLSLSEDDEIVFYSVEGEEGRVSFRKRS' A
#
# COMPACT_ATOMS: atom_id res chain seq x y z
N MET A 1 -0.67 -14.87 -4.70
CA MET A 1 -0.82 -13.65 -3.88
C MET A 1 -0.31 -13.97 -2.49
N THR A 2 0.67 -13.22 -1.99
CA THR A 2 1.19 -13.37 -0.63
C THR A 2 0.68 -12.21 0.21
N VAL A 3 0.08 -12.50 1.37
CA VAL A 3 -0.36 -11.46 2.31
C VAL A 3 0.81 -11.14 3.23
N LEU A 4 1.34 -9.92 3.13
CA LEU A 4 2.45 -9.46 3.98
C LEU A 4 1.96 -9.08 5.38
N ALA A 5 0.82 -8.40 5.45
CA ALA A 5 0.20 -7.95 6.69
C ALA A 5 -1.28 -7.61 6.44
N SER A 6 -2.06 -7.57 7.51
CA SER A 6 -3.43 -7.05 7.52
C SER A 6 -3.53 -5.90 8.52
N THR A 7 -4.29 -4.86 8.17
CA THR A 7 -4.50 -3.70 9.04
C THR A 7 -5.95 -3.26 8.99
N LYS A 8 -6.43 -2.65 10.07
CA LYS A 8 -7.76 -2.03 10.10
C LYS A 8 -7.68 -0.64 9.48
N ILE A 9 -8.79 -0.22 8.86
CA ILE A 9 -8.95 1.16 8.40
C ILE A 9 -9.09 2.05 9.64
N GLY A 10 -8.23 3.08 9.72
CA GLY A 10 -8.25 4.08 10.77
C GLY A 10 -9.20 5.24 10.45
N GLN A 11 -9.17 6.25 11.31
CA GLN A 11 -9.95 7.47 11.11
C GLN A 11 -9.64 8.13 9.76
N ASN A 12 -10.65 8.73 9.14
CA ASN A 12 -10.54 9.41 7.84
C ASN A 12 -10.04 8.49 6.71
N PHE A 13 -10.39 7.21 6.76
CA PHE A 13 -10.02 6.20 5.74
C PHE A 13 -8.51 6.04 5.55
N ARG A 14 -7.73 6.35 6.58
CA ARG A 14 -6.27 6.19 6.55
C ARG A 14 -5.89 4.76 6.90
N VAL A 15 -4.93 4.22 6.17
CA VAL A 15 -4.30 2.94 6.46
C VAL A 15 -2.85 3.19 6.84
N THR A 16 -2.41 2.60 7.95
CA THR A 16 -0.99 2.58 8.30
C THR A 16 -0.30 1.53 7.44
N LEU A 17 0.74 1.91 6.71
CA LEU A 17 1.62 0.95 6.02
C LEU A 17 2.45 0.20 7.07
N PRO A 18 2.27 -1.14 7.24
CA PRO A 18 3.05 -1.93 8.19
C PRO A 18 4.54 -1.93 7.87
N GLN A 19 5.39 -2.24 8.85
CA GLN A 19 6.84 -2.17 8.69
C GLN A 19 7.34 -3.04 7.54
N GLU A 20 6.83 -4.26 7.42
CA GLU A 20 7.21 -5.24 6.39
C GLU A 20 6.94 -4.72 4.98
N VAL A 21 5.87 -3.94 4.82
CA VAL A 21 5.48 -3.31 3.56
C VAL A 21 6.39 -2.12 3.24
N ARG A 22 6.73 -1.30 4.26
CA ARG A 22 7.67 -0.18 4.09
C ARG A 22 9.07 -0.67 3.73
N ASP A 23 9.54 -1.71 4.39
CA ASP A 23 10.87 -2.30 4.16
C ASP A 23 10.94 -2.92 2.76
N LEU A 24 9.91 -3.68 2.36
CA LEU A 24 9.83 -4.27 1.02
C LEU A 24 9.89 -3.22 -0.10
N LEU A 25 9.24 -2.08 0.09
CA LEU A 25 9.20 -0.99 -0.90
C LEU A 25 10.32 0.04 -0.70
N SER A 26 11.17 -0.13 0.32
CA SER A 26 12.22 0.81 0.71
C SER A 26 11.71 2.25 0.81
N LEU A 27 10.62 2.44 1.56
CA LEU A 27 9.96 3.73 1.75
C LEU A 27 10.62 4.58 2.85
N SER A 28 10.74 5.87 2.60
CA SER A 28 11.05 6.94 3.56
C SER A 28 9.84 7.86 3.75
N GLU A 29 9.92 8.79 4.71
CA GLU A 29 8.83 9.75 4.99
C GLU A 29 8.59 10.75 3.86
N ASP A 30 9.60 11.02 3.04
CA ASP A 30 9.53 11.94 1.91
C ASP A 30 9.07 11.26 0.61
N ASP A 31 8.93 9.94 0.61
CA ASP A 31 8.52 9.20 -0.58
C ASP A 31 7.02 9.36 -0.86
N GLU A 32 6.69 9.55 -2.13
CA GLU A 32 5.32 9.49 -2.59
C GLU A 32 4.93 8.05 -2.99
N ILE A 33 3.67 7.69 -2.73
CA ILE A 33 3.06 6.44 -3.19
C ILE A 33 1.93 6.73 -4.17
N VAL A 34 1.78 5.87 -5.18
CA VAL A 34 0.68 5.94 -6.14
C VAL A 34 -0.21 4.71 -5.99
N PHE A 35 -1.52 4.94 -5.92
CA PHE A 35 -2.55 3.92 -5.92
C PHE A 35 -3.09 3.73 -7.34
N TYR A 36 -3.32 2.49 -7.77
CA TYR A 36 -3.81 2.17 -9.10
C TYR A 36 -4.64 0.89 -9.09
N SER A 37 -5.58 0.79 -10.03
CA SER A 37 -6.28 -0.44 -10.36
C SER A 37 -5.55 -1.19 -11.49
N VAL A 38 -5.69 -2.51 -11.51
CA VAL A 38 -5.22 -3.36 -12.61
C VAL A 38 -6.45 -3.88 -13.33
N GLU A 39 -6.45 -3.79 -14.66
CA GLU A 39 -7.54 -4.32 -15.48
C GLU A 39 -7.74 -5.82 -15.21
N GLY A 40 -8.98 -6.23 -14.94
CA GLY A 40 -9.31 -7.61 -14.56
C GLY A 40 -9.21 -7.92 -13.07
N GLU A 41 -8.75 -6.99 -12.21
CA GLU A 41 -8.71 -7.18 -10.76
C GLU A 41 -9.80 -6.36 -10.02
N GLU A 42 -11.06 -6.76 -10.17
CA GLU A 42 -12.18 -6.09 -9.49
C GLU A 42 -12.07 -6.16 -7.96
N GLY A 43 -12.41 -5.04 -7.30
CA GLY A 43 -12.37 -4.93 -5.84
C GLY A 43 -10.97 -4.83 -5.23
N ARG A 44 -9.93 -4.66 -6.06
CA ARG A 44 -8.54 -4.53 -5.62
C ARG A 44 -7.94 -3.19 -6.02
N VAL A 45 -7.13 -2.64 -5.13
CA VAL A 45 -6.27 -1.48 -5.40
C VAL A 45 -4.86 -1.89 -5.05
N SER A 46 -3.95 -1.69 -6.00
CA SER A 46 -2.51 -1.85 -5.80
C SER A 46 -1.89 -0.50 -5.50
N PHE A 47 -0.71 -0.49 -4.90
CA PHE A 47 0.10 0.71 -4.77
C PHE A 47 1.57 0.40 -4.97
N ARG A 48 2.35 1.44 -5.31
CA ARG A 48 3.80 1.36 -5.44
C ARG A 48 4.44 2.69 -5.04
N LYS A 49 5.73 2.66 -4.73
CA LYS A 49 6.56 3.87 -4.63
C LYS A 49 6.53 4.62 -5.97
N ARG A 50 6.35 5.93 -5.93
CA ARG A 50 6.48 6.82 -7.08
C ARG A 50 7.97 6.99 -7.37
N SER A 51 8.35 6.80 -8.63
CA SER A 51 9.74 6.80 -9.11
C SER A 51 10.49 8.06 -8.73
#